data_AF-A0A6C0I9L9-F1
#
_entry.id   AF-A0A6C0I9L9-F1
#
_cell.length_a   1.000
_cell.length_b   1.000
_cell.length_c   1.000
_cell.angle_alpha   90.00
_cell.angle_beta   90.00
_cell.angle_gamma   90.00
#
_symmetry.space_group_name_H-M   'P 1'
#
loop_
_entity.id
_entity.type
_entity.pdbx_description
1 polymer ?
#
loop_
_entity_poly.entity_id
_entity_poly.type
_entity_poly.pdbx_seq_one_letter_code
_entity_poly.pdbx_strand_id
1 'polypeptide(L)'
;MNSVYISLILILIIAVVIIIKSIQISPISEHFISKQIIITDNLLNVKDASEKTLATIAANTGDAANAGEEYMFVDSRNLATIIDDVKRTNIIDKNTIKNIKGFEGIEDTDANIQLLIDPYINYYVLNNKAANSTYKEGIFVCVSNKVLRKEDCVWDIEGKVIAYMSMSDYLFIQAFIKGYNLNSNNIYLKKITERDFENTEKIFDYLFTYVVLNSEYMNLIFFQRYYINGFKDVDIHRIKAYYPFIKENYNTIKYYYTKDGDTKNNDLYLSTETSLLPIMRYDLVSAVENFVSRLEMPVDYLEAVKEDYDKSNKGGFYGCYGNGEITNKFECDSYYNIDGTPKNYYSFWDKKCETDEECPYFKSNTNYPNNRGGCIKGNYCEFPVGVKRLGFTKYTDVNLNTPLCHNCEYDENGKKPEKPDYVFENDFDEREKNNLNTIISLLDYRDL
;
A
#
# COMPACT_ATOMS: atom_id res chain seq x y z
N MET A 1 -80.57 8.84 43.59
CA MET A 1 -80.11 9.48 42.34
C MET A 1 -78.66 9.14 41.97
N ASN A 2 -78.08 8.02 42.43
CA ASN A 2 -76.60 7.86 42.42
C ASN A 2 -76.01 6.78 41.51
N SER A 3 -76.80 5.88 40.88
CA SER A 3 -76.23 4.80 40.05
C SER A 3 -75.82 5.27 38.64
N VAL A 4 -76.70 6.03 37.97
CA VAL A 4 -76.49 6.47 36.57
C VAL A 4 -75.29 7.42 36.42
N TYR A 5 -75.09 8.32 37.39
CA TYR A 5 -73.94 9.24 37.40
C TYR A 5 -72.60 8.52 37.56
N ILE A 6 -72.55 7.44 38.36
CA ILE A 6 -71.32 6.66 38.56
C ILE A 6 -70.95 5.93 37.26
N SER A 7 -71.92 5.32 36.55
CA SER A 7 -71.67 4.70 35.24
C SER A 7 -71.19 5.70 34.19
N LEU A 8 -71.79 6.90 34.12
CA LEU A 8 -71.36 7.96 33.18
C LEU A 8 -69.92 8.43 33.45
N ILE A 9 -69.56 8.63 34.72
CA ILE A 9 -68.19 9.00 35.12
C ILE A 9 -67.21 7.87 34.77
N LEU A 10 -67.57 6.61 35.02
CA LEU A 10 -66.70 5.46 34.70
C LEU A 10 -66.46 5.34 33.18
N ILE A 11 -67.50 5.52 32.36
CA ILE A 11 -67.39 5.52 30.90
C ILE A 11 -66.51 6.68 30.42
N LEU A 12 -66.64 7.88 31.02
CA LEU A 12 -65.81 9.03 30.67
C LEU A 12 -64.32 8.79 31.01
N ILE A 13 -64.03 8.20 32.17
CA ILE A 13 -62.67 7.83 32.58
C ILE A 13 -62.08 6.77 31.63
N ILE A 14 -62.86 5.75 31.25
CA ILE A 14 -62.43 4.73 30.29
C ILE A 14 -62.15 5.37 28.91
N ALA A 15 -63.02 6.27 28.44
CA ALA A 15 -62.80 7.00 27.20
C ALA A 15 -61.53 7.86 27.24
N VAL A 16 -61.28 8.58 28.33
CA VAL A 16 -60.04 9.38 28.52
C VAL A 16 -58.80 8.48 28.57
N VAL A 17 -58.86 7.32 29.25
CA VAL A 17 -57.74 6.36 29.28
C VAL A 17 -57.48 5.74 27.91
N ILE A 18 -58.52 5.46 27.11
CA ILE A 18 -58.38 5.00 25.72
C ILE A 18 -57.76 6.10 24.86
N ILE A 19 -58.21 7.35 25.00
CA ILE A 19 -57.65 8.49 24.27
C ILE A 19 -56.16 8.68 24.63
N ILE A 20 -55.79 8.65 25.91
CA ILE A 20 -54.39 8.73 26.36
C ILE A 20 -53.56 7.55 25.84
N LYS A 21 -54.11 6.33 25.77
CA LYS A 21 -53.44 5.19 25.14
C LYS A 21 -53.30 5.31 23.62
N SER A 22 -54.25 5.95 22.94
CA SER A 22 -54.15 6.25 21.51
C SER A 22 -53.19 7.40 21.20
N ILE A 23 -52.95 8.27 22.19
CA ILE A 23 -51.86 9.25 22.21
C ILE A 23 -50.61 8.58 22.83
N GLN A 24 -50.27 7.36 22.35
CA GLN A 24 -48.86 7.01 22.27
C GLN A 24 -48.25 7.91 21.20
N ILE A 25 -47.74 9.06 21.64
CA ILE A 25 -46.69 9.75 20.91
C ILE A 25 -45.56 8.74 20.83
N SER A 26 -45.44 8.07 19.67
CA SER A 26 -44.21 7.37 19.31
C SER A 26 -43.08 8.35 19.59
N PRO A 27 -42.01 7.95 20.31
CA PRO A 27 -40.84 8.80 20.36
C PRO A 27 -40.45 9.03 18.91
N ILE A 28 -40.56 10.28 18.46
CA ILE A 28 -39.91 10.71 17.24
C ILE A 28 -38.44 10.60 17.61
N SER A 29 -37.83 9.45 17.30
CA SER A 29 -36.41 9.43 17.08
C SER A 29 -36.19 10.38 15.91
N GLU A 30 -35.74 11.59 16.25
CA GLU A 30 -35.05 12.43 15.28
C GLU A 30 -33.82 11.63 14.86
N HIS A 31 -34.02 10.77 13.86
CA HIS A 31 -32.95 10.26 13.05
C HIS A 31 -32.42 11.46 12.27
N PHE A 32 -31.52 12.21 12.92
CA PHE A 32 -30.52 13.03 12.25
C PHE A 32 -29.67 12.06 11.43
N ILE A 33 -30.15 11.70 10.24
CA ILE A 33 -29.40 10.92 9.26
C ILE A 33 -28.40 11.90 8.64
N SER A 34 -27.30 12.14 9.36
CA SER A 34 -26.18 12.92 8.85
C SER A 34 -25.68 12.27 7.56
N LYS A 35 -25.78 12.98 6.44
CA LYS A 35 -25.35 12.45 5.15
C LYS A 35 -23.82 12.33 5.15
N GLN A 36 -23.32 11.11 4.98
CA GLN A 36 -21.88 10.85 4.99
C GLN A 36 -21.31 11.18 3.61
N ILE A 37 -20.36 12.12 3.55
CA ILE A 37 -19.73 12.57 2.31
C ILE A 37 -18.28 12.07 2.32
N ILE A 38 -17.94 11.21 1.37
CA ILE A 38 -16.60 10.60 1.27
C ILE A 38 -15.87 11.20 0.06
N ILE A 39 -14.77 11.89 0.32
CA ILE A 39 -13.99 12.61 -0.70
C ILE A 39 -12.80 11.77 -1.16
N THR A 40 -12.61 11.68 -2.48
CA THR A 40 -11.53 10.88 -3.10
C THR A 40 -11.09 11.47 -4.45
N ASP A 41 -9.85 11.18 -4.88
CA ASP A 41 -9.40 11.42 -6.25
C ASP A 41 -9.54 10.20 -7.18
N ASN A 42 -10.12 9.11 -6.68
CA ASN A 42 -10.26 7.86 -7.43
C ASN A 42 -11.70 7.32 -7.39
N LEU A 43 -12.65 8.10 -7.87
CA LEU A 43 -14.09 7.80 -7.80
C LEU A 43 -14.46 6.42 -8.39
N LEU A 44 -13.80 6.00 -9.47
CA LEU A 44 -14.09 4.71 -10.11
C LEU A 44 -13.73 3.50 -9.23
N ASN A 45 -12.75 3.63 -8.34
CA ASN A 45 -12.38 2.56 -7.39
C ASN A 45 -13.41 2.41 -6.25
N VAL A 46 -14.34 3.34 -6.13
CA VAL A 46 -15.26 3.47 -4.98
C VAL A 46 -16.71 3.19 -5.38
N LYS A 47 -17.07 3.48 -6.63
CA LYS A 47 -18.33 3.03 -7.22
C LYS A 47 -18.36 1.50 -7.40
N ASP A 48 -19.38 0.87 -6.85
CA ASP A 48 -19.62 -0.55 -7.08
C ASP A 48 -20.20 -0.78 -8.48
N ALA A 49 -19.62 -1.72 -9.22
CA ALA A 49 -20.08 -2.07 -10.57
C ALA A 49 -21.55 -2.53 -10.63
N SER A 50 -22.12 -2.97 -9.50
CA SER A 50 -23.50 -3.42 -9.35
C SER A 50 -24.51 -2.28 -9.16
N GLU A 51 -24.10 -1.06 -8.80
CA GLU A 51 -25.03 0.06 -8.62
C GLU A 51 -25.69 0.50 -9.93
N LYS A 52 -25.01 0.32 -11.06
CA LYS A 52 -25.59 0.48 -12.41
C LYS A 52 -26.81 -0.43 -12.62
N THR A 53 -26.77 -1.63 -12.06
CA THR A 53 -27.86 -2.61 -12.09
C THR A 53 -28.98 -2.22 -11.11
N LEU A 54 -28.64 -1.75 -9.91
CA LEU A 54 -29.62 -1.34 -8.89
C LEU A 54 -30.35 -0.04 -9.25
N ALA A 55 -29.66 0.95 -9.83
CA ALA A 55 -30.30 2.17 -10.34
C ALA A 55 -31.33 1.88 -11.43
N THR A 56 -31.07 0.87 -12.27
CA THR A 56 -32.00 0.39 -13.30
C THR A 56 -33.22 -0.32 -12.69
N ILE A 57 -33.09 -0.91 -11.49
CA ILE A 57 -34.21 -1.54 -10.77
C ILE A 57 -35.04 -0.47 -10.02
N ALA A 58 -34.38 0.45 -9.31
CA ALA A 58 -35.04 1.54 -8.55
C ALA A 58 -35.88 2.47 -9.45
N ALA A 59 -35.39 2.75 -10.67
CA ALA A 59 -36.14 3.51 -11.68
C ALA A 59 -37.45 2.84 -12.13
N ASN A 60 -37.62 1.54 -11.88
CA ASN A 60 -38.83 0.77 -12.22
C ASN A 60 -39.75 0.51 -11.00
N THR A 61 -39.28 0.68 -9.77
CA THR A 61 -40.06 0.41 -8.55
C THR A 61 -40.48 1.66 -7.76
N GLY A 62 -39.84 2.82 -7.98
CA GLY A 62 -40.24 4.10 -7.38
C GLY A 62 -39.82 4.30 -5.91
N ASP A 63 -39.31 3.27 -5.24
CA ASP A 63 -38.77 3.35 -3.88
C ASP A 63 -37.31 3.85 -3.88
N ALA A 64 -37.14 5.16 -3.89
CA ALA A 64 -35.84 5.82 -3.70
C ALA A 64 -35.59 6.11 -2.20
N ALA A 65 -35.31 5.07 -1.41
CA ALA A 65 -35.03 5.18 0.02
C ALA A 65 -33.68 4.54 0.41
N ASN A 66 -32.62 4.89 -0.31
CA ASN A 66 -31.25 4.55 0.09
C ASN A 66 -30.61 5.73 0.83
N ALA A 67 -30.50 5.60 2.16
CA ALA A 67 -29.54 6.38 2.93
C ALA A 67 -28.13 5.84 2.60
N GLY A 68 -27.53 6.37 1.54
CA GLY A 68 -26.22 5.96 1.02
C GLY A 68 -25.09 6.92 1.37
N GLU A 69 -23.87 6.40 1.36
CA GLU A 69 -22.66 7.21 1.33
C GLU A 69 -22.62 8.03 0.03
N GLU A 70 -22.33 9.34 0.11
CA GLU A 70 -22.18 10.19 -1.06
C GLU A 70 -20.70 10.35 -1.40
N TYR A 71 -20.27 9.75 -2.51
CA TYR A 71 -18.89 9.86 -2.98
C TYR A 71 -18.69 11.13 -3.80
N MET A 72 -17.71 11.94 -3.39
CA MET A 72 -17.36 13.20 -4.01
C MET A 72 -15.97 13.12 -4.64
N PHE A 73 -15.91 13.37 -5.95
CA PHE A 73 -14.66 13.39 -6.71
C PHE A 73 -13.98 14.75 -6.64
N VAL A 74 -12.68 14.74 -6.35
CA VAL A 74 -11.77 15.87 -6.50
C VAL A 74 -10.59 15.44 -7.37
N ASP A 75 -10.04 16.29 -8.22
CA ASP A 75 -8.76 15.94 -8.84
C ASP A 75 -7.64 15.90 -7.79
N SER A 76 -6.59 15.11 -8.05
CA SER A 76 -5.54 14.85 -7.05
C SER A 76 -4.83 16.10 -6.52
N ARG A 77 -4.81 17.23 -7.24
CA ARG A 77 -4.21 18.49 -6.76
C ARG A 77 -5.13 19.21 -5.78
N ASN A 78 -6.45 19.14 -6.02
CA ASN A 78 -7.43 19.56 -5.02
C ASN A 78 -7.39 18.63 -3.80
N LEU A 79 -7.23 17.31 -3.97
CA LEU A 79 -7.04 16.39 -2.84
C LEU A 79 -5.78 16.72 -2.02
N ALA A 80 -4.66 17.02 -2.67
CA ALA A 80 -3.44 17.47 -2.00
C ALA A 80 -3.70 18.76 -1.18
N THR A 81 -4.46 19.71 -1.74
CA THR A 81 -4.85 20.94 -1.04
C THR A 81 -5.75 20.67 0.18
N ILE A 82 -6.66 19.69 0.10
CA ILE A 82 -7.46 19.23 1.25
C ILE A 82 -6.54 18.67 2.33
N ILE A 83 -5.62 17.77 1.96
CA ILE A 83 -4.65 17.15 2.88
C ILE A 83 -3.81 18.22 3.59
N ASP A 84 -3.38 19.25 2.87
CA ASP A 84 -2.65 20.39 3.41
C ASP A 84 -3.47 21.20 4.43
N ASP A 85 -4.72 21.48 4.10
CA ASP A 85 -5.62 22.21 4.98
C ASP A 85 -5.93 21.40 6.25
N VAL A 86 -6.20 20.08 6.14
CA VAL A 86 -6.36 19.18 7.29
C VAL A 86 -5.09 19.11 8.13
N LYS A 87 -3.91 18.97 7.52
CA LYS A 87 -2.63 18.95 8.23
C LYS A 87 -2.38 20.22 9.04
N ARG A 88 -2.88 21.36 8.56
CA ARG A 88 -2.75 22.67 9.22
C ARG A 88 -3.78 22.88 10.32
N THR A 89 -5.02 22.41 10.15
CA THR A 89 -6.14 22.68 11.08
C THR A 89 -6.37 21.55 12.10
N ASN A 90 -5.95 20.32 11.78
CA ASN A 90 -6.39 19.06 12.40
C ASN A 90 -7.93 18.89 12.39
N ILE A 91 -8.62 19.50 11.43
CA ILE A 91 -10.08 19.48 11.30
C ILE A 91 -10.46 19.02 9.89
N ILE A 92 -11.38 18.07 9.82
CA ILE A 92 -12.09 17.67 8.61
C ILE A 92 -13.51 18.21 8.74
N ASP A 93 -13.79 19.33 8.07
CA ASP A 93 -15.10 19.96 8.05
C ASP A 93 -15.35 20.64 6.69
N LYS A 94 -16.45 21.39 6.57
CA LYS A 94 -16.75 22.18 5.37
C LYS A 94 -15.69 23.27 5.11
N ASN A 95 -14.99 23.79 6.11
CA ASN A 95 -13.92 24.76 5.94
C ASN A 95 -12.67 24.16 5.27
N THR A 96 -12.45 22.86 5.39
CA THR A 96 -11.41 22.12 4.67
C THR A 96 -11.64 22.10 3.14
N ILE A 97 -12.90 22.23 2.69
CA ILE A 97 -13.30 22.06 1.28
C ILE A 97 -13.86 23.32 0.61
N LYS A 98 -14.21 24.36 1.37
CA LYS A 98 -14.80 25.62 0.86
C LYS A 98 -13.99 26.37 -0.20
N ASN A 99 -12.68 26.14 -0.27
CA ASN A 99 -11.78 26.83 -1.20
C ASN A 99 -11.74 26.17 -2.60
N ILE A 100 -12.42 25.04 -2.78
CA ILE A 100 -12.36 24.21 -3.97
C ILE A 100 -13.57 24.49 -4.86
N LYS A 101 -13.34 24.65 -6.17
CA LYS A 101 -14.41 24.94 -7.13
C LYS A 101 -15.37 23.75 -7.22
N GLY A 102 -16.68 24.03 -7.10
CA GLY A 102 -17.75 23.04 -7.12
C GLY A 102 -18.39 22.74 -5.75
N PHE A 103 -17.87 23.31 -4.66
CA PHE A 103 -18.29 23.02 -3.28
C PHE A 103 -19.29 24.03 -2.70
N GLU A 104 -19.88 24.89 -3.54
CA GLU A 104 -20.68 26.06 -3.15
C GLU A 104 -22.06 25.73 -2.53
N GLY A 105 -22.46 24.45 -2.49
CA GLY A 105 -23.82 24.01 -2.12
C GLY A 105 -23.93 23.04 -0.93
N ILE A 106 -22.86 22.76 -0.18
CA ILE A 106 -22.94 21.90 1.02
C ILE A 106 -23.46 22.72 2.20
N GLU A 107 -24.59 22.34 2.80
CA GLU A 107 -25.16 23.03 3.97
C GLU A 107 -24.39 22.72 5.28
N ASP A 108 -24.47 23.63 6.27
CA ASP A 108 -23.59 23.60 7.46
C ASP A 108 -23.93 22.53 8.50
N THR A 109 -25.10 21.90 8.46
CA THR A 109 -25.67 21.25 9.66
C THR A 109 -25.47 19.73 9.80
N ASP A 110 -25.29 18.97 8.70
CA ASP A 110 -25.49 17.50 8.75
C ASP A 110 -24.49 16.65 7.94
N ALA A 111 -23.38 17.21 7.46
CA ALA A 111 -22.40 16.47 6.66
C ALA A 111 -21.28 15.82 7.50
N ASN A 112 -21.29 14.48 7.63
CA ASN A 112 -20.16 13.72 8.15
C ASN A 112 -19.12 13.56 7.02
N ILE A 113 -18.19 14.51 6.92
CA ILE A 113 -17.18 14.54 5.87
C ILE A 113 -16.03 13.60 6.24
N GLN A 114 -15.65 12.75 5.30
CA GLN A 114 -14.55 11.80 5.44
C GLN A 114 -13.64 11.85 4.21
N LEU A 115 -12.36 11.58 4.43
CA LEU A 115 -11.38 11.48 3.36
C LEU A 115 -11.06 10.01 3.12
N LEU A 116 -11.27 9.54 1.89
CA LEU A 116 -10.75 8.25 1.43
C LEU A 116 -9.39 8.49 0.79
N ILE A 117 -8.34 8.26 1.57
CA ILE A 117 -6.96 8.60 1.21
C ILE A 117 -6.03 7.41 1.35
N ASP A 118 -4.88 7.54 0.70
CA ASP A 118 -3.81 6.56 0.81
C ASP A 118 -3.32 6.42 2.27
N PRO A 119 -3.11 5.20 2.80
CA PRO A 119 -2.55 5.00 4.14
C PRO A 119 -1.17 5.68 4.29
N TYR A 120 -0.41 5.84 3.20
CA TYR A 120 0.82 6.64 3.20
C TYR A 120 0.60 8.09 3.61
N ILE A 121 -0.44 8.72 3.06
CA ILE A 121 -0.80 10.11 3.37
C ILE A 121 -1.28 10.21 4.82
N ASN A 122 -2.17 9.31 5.25
CA ASN A 122 -2.69 9.32 6.61
C ASN A 122 -1.57 9.14 7.66
N TYR A 123 -0.63 8.22 7.42
CA TYR A 123 0.47 7.95 8.33
C TYR A 123 1.60 9.00 8.28
N TYR A 124 2.15 9.32 7.10
CA TYR A 124 3.35 10.19 7.00
C TYR A 124 3.03 11.67 6.81
N VAL A 125 1.96 12.00 6.08
CA VAL A 125 1.63 13.40 5.78
C VAL A 125 0.76 14.00 6.87
N LEU A 126 -0.28 13.29 7.30
CA LEU A 126 -1.14 13.71 8.40
C LEU A 126 -0.55 13.36 9.78
N ASN A 127 0.20 12.25 9.93
CA ASN A 127 0.65 11.71 11.24
C ASN A 127 -0.51 11.36 12.20
N ASN A 128 -1.63 10.93 11.61
CA ASN A 128 -2.85 10.72 12.34
C ASN A 128 -2.75 9.56 13.34
N LYS A 129 -3.19 9.78 14.58
CA LYS A 129 -3.32 8.75 15.63
C LYS A 129 -4.79 8.42 15.97
N ALA A 130 -5.75 9.09 15.35
CA ALA A 130 -7.17 8.79 15.51
C ALA A 130 -7.50 7.40 14.93
N ALA A 131 -8.49 6.73 15.52
CA ALA A 131 -9.02 5.49 14.98
C ALA A 131 -9.69 5.74 13.62
N ASN A 132 -9.17 5.11 12.57
CA ASN A 132 -9.71 5.10 11.23
C ASN A 132 -10.28 3.73 10.86
N SER A 133 -11.14 3.68 9.85
CA SER A 133 -11.54 2.42 9.21
C SER A 133 -10.79 2.24 7.90
N THR A 134 -10.75 1.00 7.38
CA THR A 134 -10.15 0.71 6.07
C THR A 134 -11.23 0.37 5.07
N TYR A 135 -11.05 0.83 3.82
CA TYR A 135 -11.96 0.54 2.72
C TYR A 135 -11.73 -0.86 2.14
N LYS A 136 -12.51 -1.20 1.10
CA LYS A 136 -12.38 -2.42 0.30
C LYS A 136 -10.94 -2.60 -0.19
N GLU A 137 -10.56 -3.88 -0.27
CA GLU A 137 -9.24 -4.31 -0.71
C GLU A 137 -9.04 -4.15 -2.22
N GLY A 138 -7.84 -3.78 -2.61
CA GLY A 138 -7.42 -3.68 -4.00
C GLY A 138 -6.01 -4.20 -4.23
N ILE A 139 -5.68 -4.31 -5.51
CA ILE A 139 -4.38 -4.77 -6.00
C ILE A 139 -3.74 -3.71 -6.90
N PHE A 140 -2.43 -3.55 -6.81
CA PHE A 140 -1.67 -2.87 -7.86
C PHE A 140 -1.48 -3.79 -9.06
N VAL A 141 -1.73 -3.27 -10.27
CA VAL A 141 -1.54 -3.97 -11.54
C VAL A 141 -0.66 -3.15 -12.50
N CYS A 142 -0.04 -3.83 -13.46
CA CYS A 142 0.72 -3.25 -14.56
C CYS A 142 -0.04 -3.46 -15.88
N VAL A 143 -0.69 -2.40 -16.37
CA VAL A 143 -1.40 -2.39 -17.66
C VAL A 143 -0.42 -2.00 -18.75
N SER A 144 -0.35 -2.75 -19.87
CA SER A 144 0.63 -2.49 -20.93
C SER A 144 0.18 -2.94 -22.32
N ASN A 145 0.95 -2.60 -23.34
CA ASN A 145 0.71 -2.99 -24.74
C ASN A 145 1.11 -4.44 -25.07
N LYS A 146 1.66 -5.21 -24.10
CA LYS A 146 2.04 -6.62 -24.27
C LYS A 146 1.79 -7.46 -23.01
N VAL A 147 1.72 -8.78 -23.17
CA VAL A 147 1.88 -9.71 -22.04
C VAL A 147 3.34 -9.65 -21.56
N LEU A 148 3.55 -9.53 -20.26
CA LEU A 148 4.87 -9.55 -19.63
C LEU A 148 5.35 -11.00 -19.44
N ARG A 149 6.39 -11.36 -20.19
CA ARG A 149 6.94 -12.72 -20.23
C ARG A 149 8.08 -12.89 -19.22
N LYS A 150 8.76 -14.05 -19.23
CA LYS A 150 9.83 -14.33 -18.25
C LYS A 150 11.07 -13.47 -18.47
N GLU A 151 11.28 -13.07 -19.71
CA GLU A 151 12.33 -12.18 -20.21
C GLU A 151 12.03 -10.68 -19.99
N ASP A 152 10.82 -10.31 -19.56
CA ASP A 152 10.42 -8.91 -19.39
C ASP A 152 10.68 -8.42 -17.95
N CYS A 153 11.72 -7.61 -17.77
CA CYS A 153 12.01 -6.93 -16.51
C CYS A 153 11.10 -5.72 -16.32
N VAL A 154 10.16 -5.76 -15.37
CA VAL A 154 9.22 -4.64 -15.13
C VAL A 154 9.91 -3.43 -14.50
N TRP A 155 11.03 -3.64 -13.80
CA TRP A 155 11.83 -2.59 -13.17
C TRP A 155 12.70 -1.80 -14.16
N ASP A 156 12.91 -2.30 -15.37
CA ASP A 156 13.57 -1.56 -16.45
C ASP A 156 12.58 -0.52 -17.00
N ILE A 157 12.42 0.63 -16.35
CA ILE A 157 11.50 1.70 -16.78
C ILE A 157 12.20 2.95 -17.34
N GLU A 158 13.53 2.96 -17.39
CA GLU A 158 14.27 4.05 -18.03
C GLU A 158 13.99 4.13 -19.53
N GLY A 159 13.82 5.35 -20.04
CA GLY A 159 13.42 5.64 -21.41
C GLY A 159 11.94 5.37 -21.73
N LYS A 160 11.13 4.90 -20.78
CA LYS A 160 9.71 4.51 -21.00
C LYS A 160 8.74 5.58 -20.47
N VAL A 161 7.54 5.60 -21.05
CA VAL A 161 6.42 6.43 -20.57
C VAL A 161 5.60 5.64 -19.55
N ILE A 162 5.62 6.10 -18.30
CA ILE A 162 4.91 5.47 -17.17
C ILE A 162 3.70 6.32 -16.81
N ALA A 163 2.52 5.76 -17.03
CA ALA A 163 1.26 6.42 -16.75
C ALA A 163 0.72 6.12 -15.35
N TYR A 164 -0.06 7.06 -14.85
CA TYR A 164 -0.79 7.00 -13.58
C TYR A 164 -2.12 7.76 -13.69
N MET A 165 -3.09 7.44 -12.83
CA MET A 165 -4.40 8.11 -12.81
C MET A 165 -4.66 8.82 -11.48
N SER A 166 -4.31 8.18 -10.35
CA SER A 166 -4.55 8.67 -8.99
C SER A 166 -3.27 9.01 -8.23
N MET A 167 -3.42 9.65 -7.06
CA MET A 167 -2.32 9.95 -6.14
C MET A 167 -1.59 8.67 -5.67
N SER A 168 -2.31 7.59 -5.37
CA SER A 168 -1.73 6.29 -4.96
C SER A 168 -0.85 5.66 -6.03
N ASP A 169 -1.28 5.74 -7.29
CA ASP A 169 -0.50 5.28 -8.44
C ASP A 169 0.85 6.01 -8.50
N TYR A 170 0.81 7.34 -8.31
CA TYR A 170 1.99 8.20 -8.34
C TYR A 170 2.96 7.95 -7.17
N LEU A 171 2.43 7.77 -5.95
CA LEU A 171 3.22 7.39 -4.78
C LEU A 171 3.89 6.03 -4.99
N PHE A 172 3.16 5.04 -5.49
CA PHE A 172 3.70 3.71 -5.80
C PHE A 172 4.81 3.78 -6.86
N ILE A 173 4.64 4.57 -7.93
CA ILE A 173 5.68 4.77 -8.95
C ILE A 173 6.94 5.43 -8.36
N GLN A 174 6.81 6.44 -7.51
CA GLN A 174 7.99 7.04 -6.85
C GLN A 174 8.71 6.04 -5.94
N ALA A 175 7.96 5.26 -5.14
CA ALA A 175 8.52 4.22 -4.30
C ALA A 175 9.23 3.13 -5.13
N PHE A 176 8.71 2.83 -6.30
CA PHE A 176 9.32 1.91 -7.28
C PHE A 176 10.61 2.48 -7.86
N ILE A 177 10.62 3.73 -8.34
CA ILE A 177 11.81 4.43 -8.85
C ILE A 177 12.93 4.46 -7.81
N LYS A 178 12.60 4.87 -6.56
CA LYS A 178 13.54 4.93 -5.45
C LYS A 178 14.03 3.54 -5.02
N GLY A 179 13.15 2.55 -4.89
CA GLY A 179 13.50 1.18 -4.50
C GLY A 179 14.43 0.43 -5.47
N TYR A 180 14.43 0.83 -6.74
CA TYR A 180 15.33 0.30 -7.77
C TYR A 180 16.53 1.21 -8.08
N ASN A 181 16.70 2.33 -7.37
CA ASN A 181 17.75 3.34 -7.60
C ASN A 181 17.80 3.82 -9.07
N LEU A 182 16.63 4.00 -9.70
CA LEU A 182 16.51 4.40 -11.10
C LEU A 182 16.66 5.92 -11.26
N ASN A 183 17.19 6.37 -12.39
CA ASN A 183 17.32 7.79 -12.67
C ASN A 183 15.98 8.37 -13.12
N SER A 184 15.30 9.11 -12.24
CA SER A 184 14.01 9.76 -12.52
C SER A 184 14.03 10.68 -13.75
N ASN A 185 15.18 11.29 -14.08
CA ASN A 185 15.31 12.15 -15.28
C ASN A 185 15.18 11.36 -16.60
N ASN A 186 15.39 10.05 -16.56
CA ASN A 186 15.25 9.15 -17.71
C ASN A 186 13.83 8.57 -17.84
N ILE A 187 12.90 8.89 -16.93
CA ILE A 187 11.57 8.25 -16.85
C ILE A 187 10.48 9.28 -17.11
N TYR A 188 9.62 9.02 -18.09
CA TYR A 188 8.58 9.97 -18.50
C TYR A 188 7.27 9.66 -17.78
N LEU A 189 7.03 10.32 -16.65
CA LEU A 189 5.78 10.21 -15.91
C LEU A 189 4.66 10.98 -16.62
N LYS A 190 3.49 10.35 -16.79
CA LYS A 190 2.35 10.94 -17.50
C LYS A 190 1.03 10.65 -16.79
N LYS A 191 0.39 11.68 -16.25
CA LYS A 191 -0.99 11.56 -15.79
C LYS A 191 -1.94 11.32 -16.96
N ILE A 192 -2.85 10.37 -16.81
CA ILE A 192 -3.92 10.07 -17.77
C ILE A 192 -5.29 10.04 -17.08
N THR A 193 -6.35 10.03 -17.87
CA THR A 193 -7.74 9.99 -17.45
C THR A 193 -8.49 8.88 -18.16
N GLU A 194 -9.74 8.61 -17.77
CA GLU A 194 -10.61 7.62 -18.42
C GLU A 194 -10.73 7.83 -19.95
N ARG A 195 -10.75 9.09 -20.39
CA ARG A 195 -10.87 9.47 -21.80
C ARG A 195 -9.64 9.11 -22.63
N ASP A 196 -8.47 9.02 -21.99
CA ASP A 196 -7.23 8.69 -22.69
C ASP A 196 -7.23 7.23 -23.20
N PHE A 197 -8.05 6.35 -22.61
CA PHE A 197 -8.27 5.00 -23.14
C PHE A 197 -9.14 4.95 -24.41
N GLU A 198 -9.89 6.01 -24.73
CA GLU A 198 -10.60 6.13 -26.01
C GLU A 198 -9.63 6.34 -27.19
N ASN A 199 -8.39 6.74 -26.90
CA ASN A 199 -7.36 6.92 -27.91
C ASN A 199 -6.86 5.57 -28.45
N THR A 200 -6.79 5.46 -29.78
CA THR A 200 -6.24 4.29 -30.48
C THR A 200 -4.72 4.29 -30.60
N GLU A 201 -4.07 5.43 -30.34
CA GLU A 201 -2.61 5.55 -30.34
C GLU A 201 -1.98 5.11 -29.01
N LYS A 202 -0.75 4.59 -29.06
CA LYS A 202 0.01 4.21 -27.86
C LYS A 202 0.42 5.44 -27.06
N ILE A 203 -0.29 5.69 -25.96
CA ILE A 203 -0.08 6.86 -25.10
C ILE A 203 0.87 6.65 -23.90
N PHE A 204 1.19 5.40 -23.57
CA PHE A 204 2.14 4.98 -22.52
C PHE A 204 2.77 3.61 -22.83
N ASP A 205 3.87 3.27 -22.17
CA ASP A 205 4.47 1.93 -22.18
C ASP A 205 3.82 1.03 -21.12
N TYR A 206 3.79 1.54 -19.88
CA TYR A 206 3.16 0.93 -18.72
C TYR A 206 2.24 1.94 -18.04
N LEU A 207 1.11 1.47 -17.53
CA LEU A 207 0.28 2.14 -16.53
C LEU A 207 0.40 1.29 -15.25
N PHE A 208 0.98 1.86 -14.20
CA PHE A 208 0.98 1.25 -12.87
C PHE A 208 -0.20 1.85 -12.12
N THR A 209 -1.14 1.01 -11.65
CA THR A 209 -2.34 1.54 -11.00
C THR A 209 -2.94 0.61 -9.96
N TYR A 210 -3.51 1.22 -8.92
CA TYR A 210 -4.26 0.55 -7.86
C TYR A 210 -5.72 0.33 -8.25
N VAL A 211 -6.20 -0.91 -8.12
CA VAL A 211 -7.54 -1.33 -8.52
C VAL A 211 -8.23 -2.01 -7.34
N VAL A 212 -9.27 -1.36 -6.80
CA VAL A 212 -10.18 -1.96 -5.82
C VAL A 212 -10.97 -3.07 -6.49
N LEU A 213 -11.06 -4.23 -5.83
CA LEU A 213 -11.74 -5.40 -6.38
C LEU A 213 -13.24 -5.13 -6.57
N ASN A 214 -13.78 -5.57 -7.71
CA ASN A 214 -15.18 -5.44 -8.14
C ASN A 214 -15.70 -3.99 -8.33
N SER A 215 -14.79 -3.00 -8.41
CA SER A 215 -15.08 -1.59 -8.69
C SER A 215 -15.44 -1.30 -10.15
N GLU A 216 -16.04 -0.13 -10.43
CA GLU A 216 -16.16 0.38 -11.81
C GLU A 216 -14.79 0.52 -12.49
N TYR A 217 -13.71 0.84 -11.75
CA TYR A 217 -12.36 0.97 -12.31
C TYR A 217 -11.79 -0.36 -12.83
N MET A 218 -11.99 -1.44 -12.06
CA MET A 218 -11.59 -2.79 -12.47
C MET A 218 -12.25 -3.18 -13.79
N ASN A 219 -13.54 -2.88 -13.95
CA ASN A 219 -14.26 -3.09 -15.20
C ASN A 219 -13.81 -2.15 -16.32
N LEU A 220 -13.55 -0.87 -16.04
CA LEU A 220 -13.01 0.07 -17.02
C LEU A 220 -11.74 -0.51 -17.65
N ILE A 221 -10.76 -0.90 -16.84
CA ILE A 221 -9.49 -1.47 -17.32
C ILE A 221 -9.74 -2.79 -18.06
N PHE A 222 -10.60 -3.67 -17.54
CA PHE A 222 -10.91 -4.97 -18.17
C PHE A 222 -11.43 -4.86 -19.60
N PHE A 223 -12.19 -3.81 -19.91
CA PHE A 223 -12.74 -3.59 -21.25
C PHE A 223 -11.78 -2.89 -22.23
N GLN A 224 -10.60 -2.44 -21.79
CA GLN A 224 -9.62 -1.80 -22.67
C GLN A 224 -8.81 -2.80 -23.50
N ARG A 225 -8.19 -2.30 -24.58
CA ARG A 225 -7.32 -3.07 -25.48
C ARG A 225 -5.86 -3.15 -24.98
N TYR A 226 -5.68 -3.21 -23.67
CA TYR A 226 -4.38 -3.31 -23.02
C TYR A 226 -4.29 -4.60 -22.21
N TYR A 227 -3.11 -5.20 -22.16
CA TYR A 227 -2.84 -6.38 -21.35
C TYR A 227 -2.71 -6.00 -19.88
N ILE A 228 -3.46 -6.69 -19.02
CA ILE A 228 -3.38 -6.55 -17.57
C ILE A 228 -2.40 -7.60 -17.05
N ASN A 229 -1.32 -7.15 -16.43
CA ASN A 229 -0.25 -7.98 -15.90
C ASN A 229 -0.02 -7.69 -14.41
N GLY A 230 0.58 -8.63 -13.69
CA GLY A 230 1.21 -8.33 -12.41
C GLY A 230 2.66 -7.85 -12.58
N PHE A 231 3.27 -7.48 -11.47
CA PHE A 231 4.67 -7.07 -11.41
C PHE A 231 5.55 -8.33 -11.40
N LYS A 232 6.41 -8.45 -12.43
CA LYS A 232 7.27 -9.62 -12.64
C LYS A 232 8.74 -9.23 -12.46
N ASP A 233 9.50 -10.12 -11.84
CA ASP A 233 10.89 -9.87 -11.42
C ASP A 233 11.01 -8.66 -10.47
N VAL A 234 9.98 -8.39 -9.65
CA VAL A 234 9.94 -7.29 -8.69
C VAL A 234 10.03 -7.82 -7.27
N ASP A 235 11.15 -7.52 -6.62
CA ASP A 235 11.29 -7.54 -5.16
C ASP A 235 10.45 -6.41 -4.55
N ILE A 236 9.50 -6.79 -3.69
CA ILE A 236 8.59 -5.87 -2.99
C ILE A 236 9.24 -5.17 -1.79
N HIS A 237 10.28 -5.74 -1.18
CA HIS A 237 10.90 -5.15 0.01
C HIS A 237 11.58 -3.83 -0.34
N ARG A 238 12.14 -3.74 -1.56
CA ARG A 238 12.63 -2.48 -2.16
C ARG A 238 11.57 -1.39 -2.20
N ILE A 239 10.32 -1.74 -2.52
CA ILE A 239 9.20 -0.79 -2.58
C ILE A 239 8.75 -0.47 -1.15
N LYS A 240 8.63 -1.47 -0.26
CA LYS A 240 8.22 -1.29 1.14
C LYS A 240 9.15 -0.39 1.96
N ALA A 241 10.44 -0.30 1.60
CA ALA A 241 11.40 0.65 2.18
C ALA A 241 11.00 2.14 1.99
N TYR A 242 10.14 2.42 1.00
CA TYR A 242 9.56 3.74 0.72
C TYR A 242 8.04 3.78 0.88
N TYR A 243 7.36 2.62 0.85
CA TYR A 243 5.91 2.52 0.82
C TYR A 243 5.42 1.26 1.56
N PRO A 244 5.44 1.27 2.90
CA PRO A 244 5.33 0.04 3.71
C PRO A 244 3.93 -0.59 3.76
N PHE A 245 2.88 0.15 3.37
CA PHE A 245 1.47 -0.23 3.52
C PHE A 245 0.97 -1.29 2.53
N ILE A 246 1.84 -1.75 1.61
CA ILE A 246 1.55 -2.86 0.70
C ILE A 246 1.89 -4.21 1.30
N LYS A 247 1.08 -5.20 0.95
CA LYS A 247 1.25 -6.60 1.34
C LYS A 247 1.61 -7.47 0.14
N GLU A 248 2.44 -8.46 0.40
CA GLU A 248 2.84 -9.46 -0.57
C GLU A 248 1.68 -10.37 -0.95
N ASN A 249 1.55 -10.61 -2.24
CA ASN A 249 0.53 -11.47 -2.82
C ASN A 249 1.01 -11.90 -4.19
N TYR A 250 1.20 -13.20 -4.36
CA TYR A 250 1.64 -13.81 -5.63
C TYR A 250 0.50 -14.62 -6.20
N ASN A 251 -0.08 -14.14 -7.31
CA ASN A 251 -1.23 -14.78 -7.94
C ASN A 251 -1.26 -14.46 -9.43
N THR A 252 -2.23 -15.01 -10.16
CA THR A 252 -2.51 -14.64 -11.54
C THR A 252 -3.49 -13.46 -11.58
N ILE A 253 -3.44 -12.63 -12.61
CA ILE A 253 -4.47 -11.61 -12.85
C ILE A 253 -5.84 -12.30 -13.03
N LYS A 254 -5.86 -13.43 -13.74
CA LYS A 254 -7.08 -14.20 -14.00
C LYS A 254 -7.85 -14.56 -12.72
N TYR A 255 -7.16 -14.93 -11.64
CA TYR A 255 -7.78 -15.25 -10.34
C TYR A 255 -8.70 -14.14 -9.82
N TYR A 256 -8.32 -12.88 -10.00
CA TYR A 256 -9.13 -11.73 -9.55
C TYR A 256 -10.25 -11.40 -10.53
N TYR A 257 -9.95 -11.39 -11.83
CA TYR A 257 -10.90 -10.95 -12.86
C TYR A 257 -11.97 -11.98 -13.25
N THR A 258 -11.78 -13.28 -12.96
CA THR A 258 -12.76 -14.34 -13.32
C THR A 258 -13.43 -14.99 -12.12
N LYS A 259 -13.35 -14.38 -10.93
CA LYS A 259 -13.89 -14.92 -9.68
C LYS A 259 -15.42 -15.12 -9.72
N ASP A 260 -16.13 -14.23 -10.43
CA ASP A 260 -17.59 -14.16 -10.46
C ASP A 260 -18.23 -14.69 -11.77
N GLY A 261 -17.45 -15.38 -12.61
CA GLY A 261 -17.99 -16.47 -13.48
C GLY A 261 -18.39 -16.19 -14.93
N ASP A 262 -18.35 -14.96 -15.47
CA ASP A 262 -18.71 -14.72 -16.88
C ASP A 262 -17.82 -13.67 -17.60
N THR A 263 -16.70 -14.14 -18.19
CA THR A 263 -15.73 -13.30 -18.92
C THR A 263 -15.48 -13.76 -20.36
N LYS A 264 -16.54 -14.05 -21.13
CA LYS A 264 -16.41 -14.70 -22.46
C LYS A 264 -15.72 -13.91 -23.57
N ASN A 265 -15.45 -12.60 -23.41
CA ASN A 265 -14.95 -11.75 -24.51
C ASN A 265 -13.54 -11.15 -24.35
N ASN A 266 -13.03 -10.90 -23.13
CA ASN A 266 -11.75 -10.18 -22.92
C ASN A 266 -10.65 -10.98 -22.20
N ASP A 267 -10.86 -12.27 -21.93
CA ASP A 267 -9.89 -13.19 -21.30
C ASP A 267 -8.49 -13.18 -21.96
N LEU A 268 -8.39 -12.84 -23.25
CA LEU A 268 -7.13 -12.77 -24.01
C LEU A 268 -6.14 -11.74 -23.47
N TYR A 269 -6.63 -10.65 -22.85
CA TYR A 269 -5.78 -9.56 -22.34
C TYR A 269 -5.36 -9.76 -20.88
N LEU A 270 -5.80 -10.83 -20.21
CA LEU A 270 -5.41 -11.15 -18.85
C LEU A 270 -4.14 -12.01 -18.83
N SER A 271 -3.11 -11.57 -18.10
CA SER A 271 -1.94 -12.42 -17.88
C SER A 271 -2.29 -13.63 -17.01
N THR A 272 -1.95 -14.83 -17.52
CA THR A 272 -2.05 -16.11 -16.80
C THR A 272 -0.82 -16.42 -15.95
N GLU A 273 0.20 -15.57 -15.98
CA GLU A 273 1.45 -15.75 -15.23
C GLU A 273 1.26 -15.39 -13.76
N THR A 274 1.66 -16.29 -12.85
CA THR A 274 1.76 -15.95 -11.43
C THR A 274 2.83 -14.88 -11.25
N SER A 275 2.43 -13.75 -10.69
CA SER A 275 3.26 -12.54 -10.54
C SER A 275 2.89 -11.81 -9.25
N LEU A 276 3.72 -10.82 -8.85
CA LEU A 276 3.45 -10.01 -7.68
C LEU A 276 2.28 -9.05 -7.97
N LEU A 277 1.29 -9.04 -7.09
CA LEU A 277 0.10 -8.21 -7.15
C LEU A 277 -0.09 -7.53 -5.79
N PRO A 278 0.68 -6.45 -5.49
CA PRO A 278 0.72 -5.84 -4.17
C PRO A 278 -0.68 -5.46 -3.68
N ILE A 279 -1.07 -5.95 -2.51
CA ILE A 279 -2.38 -5.67 -1.91
C ILE A 279 -2.28 -4.42 -1.02
N MET A 280 -3.30 -3.56 -1.09
CA MET A 280 -3.47 -2.40 -0.21
C MET A 280 -4.95 -2.22 0.16
N ARG A 281 -5.22 -1.33 1.11
CA ARG A 281 -6.55 -0.78 1.41
C ARG A 281 -6.39 0.73 1.60
N TYR A 282 -7.38 1.50 1.18
CA TYR A 282 -7.46 2.92 1.51
C TYR A 282 -7.85 3.11 2.98
N ASP A 283 -7.37 4.18 3.58
CA ASP A 283 -7.82 4.65 4.90
C ASP A 283 -9.02 5.59 4.72
N LEU A 284 -10.05 5.36 5.53
CA LEU A 284 -11.23 6.21 5.60
C LEU A 284 -11.14 7.06 6.88
N VAL A 285 -10.80 8.34 6.70
CA VAL A 285 -10.42 9.26 7.77
C VAL A 285 -11.55 10.25 8.05
N SER A 286 -12.18 10.12 9.21
CA SER A 286 -13.24 11.01 9.72
C SER A 286 -12.75 12.03 10.76
N ALA A 287 -11.57 11.80 11.34
CA ALA A 287 -10.95 12.65 12.34
C ALA A 287 -9.42 12.59 12.24
N VAL A 288 -8.74 13.65 12.68
CA VAL A 288 -7.28 13.71 12.73
C VAL A 288 -6.81 14.11 14.12
N GLU A 289 -6.14 13.20 14.80
CA GLU A 289 -5.52 13.44 16.11
C GLU A 289 -4.00 13.43 16.00
N ASN A 290 -3.44 14.63 15.97
CA ASN A 290 -2.00 14.86 15.85
C ASN A 290 -1.45 15.40 17.18
N PHE A 291 -0.93 14.50 18.01
CA PHE A 291 -0.15 14.91 19.18
C PHE A 291 1.17 15.52 18.71
N VAL A 292 1.38 16.81 18.96
CA VAL A 292 2.70 17.43 18.91
C VAL A 292 3.48 16.95 20.13
N SER A 293 4.08 15.76 20.03
CA SER A 293 5.11 15.33 20.96
C SER A 293 6.26 16.33 20.89
N ARG A 294 6.61 16.90 22.04
CA ARG A 294 7.87 17.63 22.17
C ARG A 294 9.00 16.65 21.89
N LEU A 295 10.10 17.15 21.32
CA LEU A 295 11.37 16.43 21.20
C LEU A 295 11.73 15.78 22.54
N GLU A 296 11.59 14.46 22.63
CA GLU A 296 12.23 13.67 23.68
C GLU A 296 13.71 13.57 23.32
N MET A 297 14.59 13.85 24.29
CA MET A 297 16.02 13.73 24.05
C MET A 297 16.42 12.25 24.01
N PRO A 298 17.41 11.85 23.19
CA PRO A 298 17.90 10.48 23.14
C PRO A 298 18.33 9.97 24.51
N VAL A 299 18.11 8.68 24.75
CA VAL A 299 18.41 7.99 26.03
C VAL A 299 19.93 7.70 26.19
N ASP A 300 20.77 8.27 25.34
CA ASP A 300 22.24 8.11 25.31
C ASP A 300 22.97 8.89 26.42
N TYR A 301 22.35 8.99 27.60
CA TYR A 301 22.93 9.62 28.78
C TYR A 301 22.70 8.77 30.02
N LEU A 302 23.36 7.60 30.09
CA LEU A 302 24.06 7.08 31.28
C LEU A 302 24.79 5.75 31.01
N GLU A 303 26.12 5.84 30.99
CA GLU A 303 27.12 4.83 31.38
C GLU A 303 27.33 3.52 30.58
N ALA A 304 28.61 3.11 30.57
CA ALA A 304 29.16 1.90 29.95
C ALA A 304 29.78 0.99 31.02
N VAL A 305 30.14 -0.25 30.67
CA VAL A 305 31.35 -1.00 31.12
C VAL A 305 31.43 -2.36 30.37
N LYS A 306 32.61 -2.99 30.36
CA LYS A 306 33.09 -4.05 29.46
C LYS A 306 33.16 -5.47 30.07
N GLU A 307 33.71 -6.37 29.23
CA GLU A 307 34.46 -7.62 29.50
C GLU A 307 33.61 -8.90 29.73
N ASP A 308 33.95 -10.10 29.19
CA ASP A 308 35.10 -10.53 28.36
C ASP A 308 34.74 -11.65 27.34
N TYR A 309 35.68 -12.10 26.49
CA TYR A 309 35.49 -13.04 25.35
C TYR A 309 36.41 -14.28 25.46
N ASP A 310 35.87 -15.51 25.46
CA ASP A 310 36.66 -16.76 25.40
C ASP A 310 36.10 -17.82 24.43
N LYS A 311 36.96 -18.75 24.01
CA LYS A 311 36.91 -19.52 22.75
C LYS A 311 36.34 -20.93 22.93
N SER A 312 35.55 -21.42 21.96
CA SER A 312 35.68 -22.84 21.52
C SER A 312 35.14 -23.16 20.11
N ASN A 313 36.09 -23.26 19.16
CA ASN A 313 36.14 -24.09 17.95
C ASN A 313 34.95 -24.94 17.43
N LYS A 314 34.90 -25.00 16.07
CA LYS A 314 34.28 -25.94 15.09
C LYS A 314 32.97 -25.41 14.48
N GLY A 315 32.82 -25.36 13.15
CA GLY A 315 33.73 -25.80 12.08
C GLY A 315 33.04 -25.95 10.70
N GLY A 316 32.53 -24.85 10.16
CA GLY A 316 31.53 -24.84 9.09
C GLY A 316 31.84 -25.61 7.81
N PHE A 317 30.93 -26.54 7.51
CA PHE A 317 30.88 -27.27 6.25
C PHE A 317 30.51 -26.34 5.10
N TYR A 318 31.44 -26.18 4.14
CA TYR A 318 31.13 -25.58 2.85
C TYR A 318 30.06 -26.40 2.13
N GLY A 319 29.24 -25.72 1.32
CA GLY A 319 28.25 -26.38 0.48
C GLY A 319 27.99 -25.60 -0.80
N CYS A 320 27.24 -26.23 -1.70
CA CYS A 320 26.83 -25.60 -2.94
C CYS A 320 25.53 -24.80 -2.75
N TYR A 321 25.61 -23.48 -2.89
CA TYR A 321 24.43 -22.63 -3.00
C TYR A 321 23.72 -22.95 -4.32
N GLY A 322 22.39 -22.90 -4.35
CA GLY A 322 21.58 -23.18 -5.54
C GLY A 322 21.31 -24.67 -5.83
N ASN A 323 22.16 -25.60 -5.37
CA ASN A 323 21.87 -27.05 -5.41
C ASN A 323 22.59 -27.79 -4.27
N GLY A 324 21.83 -28.20 -3.24
CA GLY A 324 22.36 -28.87 -2.05
C GLY A 324 22.85 -30.31 -2.25
N GLU A 325 22.59 -30.93 -3.40
CA GLU A 325 23.06 -32.29 -3.72
C GLU A 325 24.53 -32.29 -4.19
N ILE A 326 25.02 -31.16 -4.69
CA ILE A 326 26.41 -31.01 -5.13
C ILE A 326 27.32 -30.86 -3.90
N THR A 327 28.12 -31.89 -3.66
CA THR A 327 29.04 -32.00 -2.51
C THR A 327 30.48 -31.60 -2.82
N ASN A 328 30.77 -31.17 -4.05
CA ASN A 328 32.11 -30.74 -4.45
C ASN A 328 32.14 -29.33 -5.09
N LYS A 329 33.22 -28.60 -4.79
CA LYS A 329 33.39 -27.21 -5.24
C LYS A 329 33.41 -27.06 -6.76
N PHE A 330 34.13 -27.93 -7.47
CA PHE A 330 34.37 -27.78 -8.91
C PHE A 330 33.07 -27.88 -9.71
N GLU A 331 32.27 -28.90 -9.43
CA GLU A 331 30.94 -29.04 -10.01
C GLU A 331 30.03 -27.88 -9.62
N CYS A 332 30.11 -27.39 -8.38
CA CYS A 332 29.27 -26.28 -7.94
C CYS A 332 29.57 -24.95 -8.66
N ASP A 333 30.85 -24.56 -8.74
CA ASP A 333 31.30 -23.33 -9.39
C ASP A 333 31.26 -23.41 -10.94
N SER A 334 31.04 -24.61 -11.50
CA SER A 334 30.89 -24.81 -12.95
C SER A 334 29.56 -24.24 -13.46
N TYR A 335 29.60 -23.56 -14.61
CA TYR A 335 28.41 -23.18 -15.38
C TYR A 335 27.72 -24.35 -16.10
N TYR A 336 28.37 -25.52 -16.14
CA TYR A 336 27.93 -26.71 -16.87
C TYR A 336 27.77 -27.91 -15.92
N ASN A 337 26.83 -28.79 -16.25
CA ASN A 337 26.71 -30.12 -15.65
C ASN A 337 27.88 -31.03 -16.10
N ILE A 338 28.01 -32.21 -15.48
CA ILE A 338 29.06 -33.19 -15.81
C ILE A 338 29.00 -33.67 -17.28
N ASP A 339 27.82 -33.65 -17.90
CA ASP A 339 27.61 -33.99 -19.32
C ASP A 339 27.95 -32.84 -20.30
N GLY A 340 28.40 -31.68 -19.80
CA GLY A 340 28.71 -30.49 -20.59
C GLY A 340 27.50 -29.63 -20.96
N THR A 341 26.28 -29.97 -20.53
CA THR A 341 25.10 -29.10 -20.73
C THR A 341 25.15 -27.89 -19.80
N PRO A 342 24.71 -26.69 -20.23
CA PRO A 342 24.61 -25.54 -19.34
C PRO A 342 23.62 -25.79 -18.19
N LYS A 343 23.95 -25.35 -16.98
CA LYS A 343 23.01 -25.38 -15.86
C LYS A 343 21.85 -24.42 -16.09
N ASN A 344 20.65 -24.84 -15.71
CA ASN A 344 19.45 -24.01 -15.66
C ASN A 344 19.24 -23.31 -14.30
N TYR A 345 20.18 -23.49 -13.36
CA TYR A 345 20.24 -22.82 -12.06
C TYR A 345 21.61 -22.17 -11.85
N TYR A 346 21.64 -21.07 -11.11
CA TYR A 346 22.89 -20.49 -10.62
C TYR A 346 23.35 -21.27 -9.39
N SER A 347 24.61 -21.68 -9.35
CA SER A 347 25.20 -22.34 -8.19
C SER A 347 26.58 -21.76 -7.87
N PHE A 348 26.91 -21.73 -6.59
CA PHE A 348 28.15 -21.12 -6.11
C PHE A 348 28.64 -21.80 -4.83
N TRP A 349 29.91 -22.17 -4.77
CA TRP A 349 30.48 -22.85 -3.61
C TRP A 349 30.83 -21.87 -2.52
N ASP A 350 30.15 -22.00 -1.38
CA ASP A 350 30.26 -21.03 -0.31
C ASP A 350 30.20 -21.65 1.08
N LYS A 351 30.77 -20.95 2.06
CA LYS A 351 30.72 -21.40 3.45
C LYS A 351 29.36 -21.05 4.03
N LYS A 352 28.68 -22.05 4.59
CA LYS A 352 27.51 -21.86 5.46
C LYS A 352 27.94 -21.10 6.72
N CYS A 353 27.18 -20.08 7.13
CA CYS A 353 27.42 -19.42 8.40
C CYS A 353 27.06 -20.35 9.56
N GLU A 354 27.82 -20.30 10.65
CA GLU A 354 27.52 -21.02 11.90
C GLU A 354 27.24 -20.07 13.07
N THR A 355 27.86 -18.89 13.06
CA THR A 355 27.60 -17.81 14.01
C THR A 355 27.32 -16.53 13.26
N ASP A 356 26.71 -15.56 13.94
CA ASP A 356 26.32 -14.29 13.35
C ASP A 356 27.52 -13.46 12.90
N GLU A 357 28.65 -13.56 13.61
CA GLU A 357 29.90 -12.83 13.33
C GLU A 357 30.56 -13.26 12.00
N GLU A 358 30.13 -14.38 11.41
CA GLU A 358 30.56 -14.79 10.07
C GLU A 358 29.86 -14.00 8.96
N CYS A 359 28.84 -13.21 9.31
CA CYS A 359 27.99 -12.51 8.36
C CYS A 359 28.40 -11.04 8.14
N PRO A 360 28.62 -10.60 6.89
CA PRO A 360 29.17 -9.28 6.56
C PRO A 360 28.41 -8.06 7.10
N TYR A 361 27.12 -8.21 7.41
CA TYR A 361 26.24 -7.13 7.86
C TYR A 361 25.80 -7.30 9.33
N PHE A 362 26.36 -8.26 10.07
CA PHE A 362 25.92 -8.48 11.45
C PHE A 362 26.17 -7.25 12.33
N LYS A 363 25.09 -6.73 12.93
CA LYS A 363 25.10 -5.50 13.76
C LYS A 363 25.69 -4.29 13.04
N SER A 364 25.59 -4.24 11.71
CA SER A 364 26.00 -3.08 10.92
C SER A 364 25.20 -1.82 11.27
N ASN A 365 23.91 -2.00 11.58
CA ASN A 365 23.07 -0.93 12.12
C ASN A 365 23.45 -0.71 13.59
N THR A 366 23.99 0.46 13.92
CA THR A 366 24.40 0.79 15.30
C THR A 366 23.48 1.80 16.00
N ASN A 367 22.38 2.20 15.34
CA ASN A 367 21.47 3.24 15.83
C ASN A 367 20.46 2.73 16.87
N TYR A 368 20.34 1.41 17.03
CA TYR A 368 19.45 0.76 17.98
C TYR A 368 19.96 -0.66 18.31
N PRO A 369 19.65 -1.22 19.50
CA PRO A 369 20.01 -2.59 19.83
C PRO A 369 19.32 -3.60 18.91
N ASN A 370 20.10 -4.33 18.12
CA ASN A 370 19.59 -5.32 17.16
C ASN A 370 20.57 -6.49 16.97
N ASN A 371 20.11 -7.52 16.26
CA ASN A 371 20.93 -8.63 15.78
C ASN A 371 20.75 -8.83 14.26
N ARG A 372 20.45 -7.76 13.51
CA ARG A 372 20.25 -7.81 12.05
C ARG A 372 21.55 -8.12 11.32
N GLY A 373 21.44 -8.70 10.13
CA GLY A 373 22.55 -9.10 9.29
C GLY A 373 23.31 -10.34 9.78
N GLY A 374 22.78 -11.04 10.79
CA GLY A 374 23.34 -12.28 11.36
C GLY A 374 23.02 -13.54 10.55
N CYS A 375 23.28 -14.71 11.15
CA CYS A 375 23.10 -16.01 10.52
C CYS A 375 21.68 -16.54 10.75
N ILE A 376 20.83 -16.46 9.72
CA ILE A 376 19.44 -16.90 9.78
C ILE A 376 19.26 -18.40 9.50
N LYS A 377 18.08 -18.90 9.84
CA LYS A 377 17.67 -20.30 9.68
C LYS A 377 17.97 -20.82 8.27
N GLY A 378 18.75 -21.90 8.19
CA GLY A 378 19.25 -22.46 6.94
C GLY A 378 20.73 -22.17 6.66
N ASN A 379 21.42 -21.49 7.59
CA ASN A 379 22.84 -21.14 7.50
C ASN A 379 23.16 -20.13 6.39
N TYR A 380 22.26 -19.17 6.20
CA TYR A 380 22.43 -18.02 5.31
C TYR A 380 22.65 -16.77 6.15
N CYS A 381 23.51 -15.85 5.70
CA CYS A 381 23.56 -14.52 6.28
C CYS A 381 22.37 -13.69 5.83
N GLU A 382 21.71 -12.99 6.76
CA GLU A 382 20.75 -11.94 6.42
C GLU A 382 21.48 -10.80 5.69
N PHE A 383 20.88 -10.28 4.62
CA PHE A 383 21.44 -9.17 3.85
C PHE A 383 20.43 -8.02 3.78
N PRO A 384 20.89 -6.76 3.69
CA PRO A 384 20.01 -5.62 3.47
C PRO A 384 19.19 -5.75 2.20
N VAL A 385 18.01 -5.12 2.20
CA VAL A 385 17.17 -4.93 1.02
C VAL A 385 17.98 -4.23 -0.06
N GLY A 386 17.85 -4.71 -1.29
CA GLY A 386 18.66 -4.26 -2.43
C GLY A 386 19.84 -5.20 -2.73
N VAL A 387 20.50 -5.76 -1.71
CA VAL A 387 21.69 -6.60 -1.89
C VAL A 387 21.36 -7.93 -2.56
N LYS A 388 22.08 -8.27 -3.63
CA LYS A 388 21.89 -9.54 -4.33
C LYS A 388 22.77 -10.63 -3.72
N ARG A 389 22.11 -11.63 -3.15
CA ARG A 389 22.73 -12.87 -2.66
C ARG A 389 23.41 -13.63 -3.81
N LEU A 390 24.66 -14.03 -3.60
CA LEU A 390 25.40 -14.95 -4.48
C LEU A 390 25.68 -16.30 -3.80
N GLY A 391 25.65 -16.36 -2.47
CA GLY A 391 25.90 -17.56 -1.69
C GLY A 391 25.27 -17.54 -0.30
N PHE A 392 25.79 -18.38 0.59
CA PHE A 392 25.41 -18.40 2.00
C PHE A 392 25.90 -17.13 2.74
N THR A 393 27.15 -16.73 2.49
CA THR A 393 27.83 -15.52 3.04
C THR A 393 28.19 -14.50 1.95
N LYS A 394 28.21 -14.91 0.68
CA LYS A 394 28.59 -14.03 -0.45
C LYS A 394 27.41 -13.27 -1.07
N TYR A 395 27.71 -12.05 -1.49
CA TYR A 395 26.76 -11.09 -2.05
C TYR A 395 27.42 -10.20 -3.10
N THR A 396 26.61 -9.39 -3.79
CA THR A 396 27.06 -8.25 -4.59
C THR A 396 26.21 -7.03 -4.24
N ASP A 397 26.88 -5.90 -3.98
CA ASP A 397 26.33 -4.64 -3.47
C ASP A 397 26.54 -3.47 -4.45
N VAL A 398 26.79 -3.75 -5.73
CA VAL A 398 27.06 -2.75 -6.77
C VAL A 398 25.86 -2.49 -7.70
N ASN A 399 25.78 -1.26 -8.22
CA ASN A 399 24.75 -0.78 -9.15
C ASN A 399 23.34 -0.97 -8.56
N LEU A 400 22.42 -1.60 -9.29
CA LEU A 400 21.07 -1.93 -8.82
C LEU A 400 21.05 -2.73 -7.51
N ASN A 401 22.15 -3.43 -7.17
CA ASN A 401 22.25 -4.24 -5.97
C ASN A 401 22.78 -3.47 -4.74
N THR A 402 22.94 -2.15 -4.83
CA THR A 402 23.35 -1.32 -3.70
C THR A 402 22.35 -1.45 -2.55
N PRO A 403 22.80 -1.69 -1.29
CA PRO A 403 21.90 -1.77 -0.15
C PRO A 403 21.10 -0.49 0.05
N LEU A 404 19.80 -0.63 0.31
CA LEU A 404 18.96 0.48 0.76
C LEU A 404 19.25 0.79 2.25
N CYS A 405 19.16 2.06 2.62
CA CYS A 405 19.41 2.53 3.98
C CYS A 405 18.87 3.93 4.22
N HIS A 406 18.60 4.27 5.48
CA HIS A 406 18.08 5.58 5.88
C HIS A 406 19.14 6.69 5.91
N ASN A 407 20.42 6.33 5.97
CA ASN A 407 21.53 7.28 6.14
C ASN A 407 22.85 6.74 5.57
N CYS A 408 22.89 6.37 4.27
CA CYS A 408 24.14 6.14 3.55
C CYS A 408 24.34 7.02 2.32
N GLU A 409 23.66 8.17 2.25
CA GLU A 409 24.09 9.21 1.33
C GLU A 409 25.55 9.57 1.64
N TYR A 410 26.35 9.76 0.59
CA TYR A 410 27.72 10.21 0.73
C TYR A 410 27.70 11.65 1.25
N ASP A 411 28.65 12.00 2.12
CA ASP A 411 28.83 13.40 2.48
C ASP A 411 29.24 14.24 1.26
N GLU A 412 29.25 15.57 1.40
CA GLU A 412 29.66 16.51 0.34
C GLU A 412 31.07 16.25 -0.23
N ASN A 413 31.88 15.42 0.44
CA ASN A 413 33.23 15.03 0.05
C ASN A 413 33.32 13.62 -0.57
N GLY A 414 32.18 12.93 -0.77
CA GLY A 414 32.15 11.57 -1.32
C GLY A 414 32.56 10.48 -0.33
N LYS A 415 32.51 10.74 0.99
CA LYS A 415 32.80 9.74 2.03
C LYS A 415 31.51 9.02 2.43
N LYS A 416 31.55 7.68 2.47
CA LYS A 416 30.46 6.88 3.08
C LYS A 416 30.38 7.19 4.57
N PRO A 417 29.18 7.30 5.17
CA PRO A 417 29.05 7.53 6.60
C PRO A 417 29.62 6.35 7.39
N GLU A 418 30.23 6.67 8.55
CA GLU A 418 30.95 5.70 9.38
C GLU A 418 30.02 4.71 10.11
N LYS A 419 28.70 4.96 10.06
CA LYS A 419 27.64 4.15 10.67
C LYS A 419 26.43 4.09 9.71
N PRO A 420 26.42 3.20 8.70
CA PRO A 420 25.27 3.02 7.83
C PRO A 420 24.06 2.44 8.59
N ASP A 421 22.85 2.80 8.16
CA ASP A 421 21.58 2.38 8.77
C ASP A 421 20.75 1.62 7.72
N TYR A 422 21.13 0.37 7.47
CA TYR A 422 20.62 -0.46 6.39
C TYR A 422 19.18 -0.93 6.62
N VAL A 423 18.38 -0.90 5.55
CA VAL A 423 17.03 -1.48 5.56
C VAL A 423 17.13 -2.99 5.38
N PHE A 424 16.43 -3.74 6.22
CA PHE A 424 16.27 -5.18 6.12
C PHE A 424 14.78 -5.55 5.89
N GLU A 425 14.46 -6.85 5.81
CA GLU A 425 13.05 -7.28 5.73
C GLU A 425 12.31 -6.91 7.04
N ASN A 426 11.04 -6.47 6.94
CA ASN A 426 10.20 -6.02 8.07
C ASN A 426 10.79 -4.85 8.90
N ASP A 427 11.69 -4.06 8.32
CA ASP A 427 12.34 -2.93 8.98
C ASP A 427 11.35 -1.85 9.50
N PHE A 428 10.23 -1.61 8.80
CA PHE A 428 9.18 -0.69 9.25
C PHE A 428 8.70 -1.00 10.69
N ASP A 429 8.30 -2.25 10.96
CA ASP A 429 7.77 -2.66 12.27
C ASP A 429 8.85 -2.59 13.37
N GLU A 430 10.10 -2.92 13.01
CA GLU A 430 11.25 -2.81 13.92
C GLU A 430 11.55 -1.34 14.26
N ARG A 431 11.43 -0.44 13.28
CA ARG A 431 11.70 1.00 13.45
C ARG A 431 10.59 1.71 14.21
N GLU A 432 9.31 1.39 13.97
CA GLU A 432 8.20 1.84 14.84
C GLU A 432 8.45 1.45 16.30
N LYS A 433 8.77 0.18 16.55
CA LYS A 433 9.02 -0.34 17.90
C LYS A 433 10.19 0.36 18.62
N ASN A 434 11.19 0.84 17.88
CA ASN A 434 12.36 1.52 18.42
C ASN A 434 12.26 3.07 18.32
N ASN A 435 11.10 3.64 17.93
CA ASN A 435 10.89 5.08 17.72
C ASN A 435 11.87 5.72 16.71
N LEU A 436 12.23 4.99 15.65
CA LEU A 436 13.13 5.43 14.59
C LEU A 436 12.34 5.96 13.38
N ASN A 437 13.00 6.74 12.51
CA ASN A 437 12.40 7.17 11.24
C ASN A 437 12.10 5.94 10.34
N THR A 438 10.82 5.67 10.10
CA THR A 438 10.31 4.47 9.42
C THR A 438 10.39 4.48 7.89
N ILE A 439 10.89 5.56 7.28
CA ILE A 439 11.06 5.69 5.82
C ILE A 439 12.44 6.24 5.45
N ILE A 440 13.01 5.80 4.32
CA ILE A 440 14.29 6.34 3.83
C ILE A 440 14.13 7.81 3.43
N SER A 441 13.14 8.13 2.59
CA SER A 441 12.79 9.50 2.23
C SER A 441 11.31 9.62 1.88
N LEU A 442 10.71 10.78 2.21
CA LEU A 442 9.31 11.07 1.89
C LEU A 442 9.06 11.04 0.37
N LEU A 443 7.85 10.63 0.01
CA LEU A 443 7.31 10.68 -1.35
C LEU A 443 6.54 11.98 -1.53
N ASP A 444 6.59 12.57 -2.72
CA ASP A 444 5.88 13.82 -3.02
C ASP A 444 4.44 13.51 -3.45
N TYR A 445 3.46 14.13 -2.80
CA TYR A 445 2.03 13.96 -3.12
C TYR A 445 1.41 15.21 -3.77
N ARG A 446 2.23 16.21 -4.15
CA ARG A 446 1.82 17.47 -4.77
C ARG A 446 2.29 17.61 -6.21
N ASP A 447 3.44 17.04 -6.58
CA ASP A 447 3.99 17.05 -7.95
C ASP A 447 3.20 16.11 -8.91
N LEU A 448 1.89 16.37 -9.06
CA LEU A 448 0.85 15.52 -9.67
C LEU A 448 0.27 16.02 -11.01
#